data_AF-A0A6L6F4C7-F1
#
_entry.id   AF-A0A6L6F4C7-F1
#
_cell.length_a   1.000
_cell.length_b   1.000
_cell.length_c   1.000
_cell.angle_alpha   90.00
_cell.angle_beta   90.00
_cell.angle_gamma   90.00
#
_symmetry.space_group_name_H-M   'P 1'
#
loop_
_entity.id
_entity.type
_entity.pdbx_description
1 polymer ?
#
loop_
_entity_poly.entity_id
_entity_poly.type
_entity_poly.pdbx_seq_one_letter_code
_entity_poly.pdbx_strand_id
1 'polypeptide(L)'
;MKVHVANHPLISHKLTHLRDERTDSPTFRLLVEELVTLLAYEATREVRTTTIKIKTPVTETSGLVLAEPRPVVVPILRAGLGMLEGMTK
;
A
#
# COMPACT_ATOMS: atom_id res chain seq x y z
N MET A 1 -15.29 -16.67 -0.70
CA MET A 1 -14.23 -15.71 -1.07
C MET A 1 -14.66 -14.32 -0.60
N LYS A 2 -13.91 -13.68 0.30
CA LYS A 2 -14.23 -12.33 0.78
C LYS A 2 -13.53 -11.32 -0.13
N VAL A 3 -14.31 -10.47 -0.81
CA VAL A 3 -13.79 -9.38 -1.63
C VAL A 3 -13.87 -8.09 -0.82
N HIS A 4 -12.79 -7.33 -0.78
CA HIS A 4 -12.77 -6.00 -0.20
C HIS A 4 -12.64 -4.97 -1.33
N VAL A 5 -13.60 -4.06 -1.43
CA VAL A 5 -13.56 -2.95 -2.38
C VAL A 5 -13.11 -1.71 -1.63
N ALA A 6 -11.93 -1.19 -1.98
CA ALA A 6 -11.37 0.01 -1.37
C ALA A 6 -12.14 1.25 -1.85
N ASN A 7 -13.16 1.65 -1.09
CA ASN A 7 -14.04 2.77 -1.40
C ASN A 7 -13.46 4.10 -0.92
N HIS A 8 -12.42 4.58 -1.61
CA HIS A 8 -11.78 5.86 -1.31
C HIS A 8 -11.83 6.80 -2.53
N PRO A 9 -12.23 8.08 -2.39
CA PRO A 9 -12.34 9.01 -3.52
C PRO A 9 -11.04 9.17 -4.34
N LEU A 10 -9.87 9.15 -3.68
CA LEU A 10 -8.58 9.22 -4.39
C LEU A 10 -8.30 7.96 -5.23
N ILE A 11 -8.74 6.78 -4.77
CA ILE A 11 -8.62 5.53 -5.54
C ILE A 11 -9.50 5.63 -6.78
N SER A 12 -10.75 6.05 -6.62
CA SER A 12 -11.70 6.23 -7.74
C SER A 12 -11.24 7.28 -8.75
N HIS A 13 -10.67 8.38 -8.27
CA HIS A 13 -10.10 9.43 -9.13
C HIS A 13 -8.93 8.90 -9.96
N LYS A 14 -7.94 8.23 -9.33
CA LYS A 14 -6.79 7.64 -10.04
C LYS A 14 -7.22 6.55 -11.01
N LEU A 15 -8.18 5.71 -10.62
CA LEU A 15 -8.72 4.65 -11.48
C LEU A 15 -9.40 5.23 -12.72
N THR A 16 -10.08 6.38 -12.60
CA THR A 16 -10.67 7.08 -13.75
C THR A 16 -9.60 7.46 -14.77
N HIS A 17 -8.51 8.09 -14.33
CA HIS A 17 -7.41 8.47 -15.23
C HIS A 17 -6.64 7.27 -15.80
N LEU A 18 -6.43 6.20 -15.01
CA LEU A 18 -5.82 4.98 -15.51
C LEU A 18 -6.64 4.29 -16.62
N ARG A 19 -7.96 4.49 -16.63
CA ARG A 19 -8.87 3.93 -17.64
C ARG A 19 -9.08 4.83 -18.86
N ASP A 20 -8.70 6.11 -18.77
CA ASP A 20 -8.80 7.03 -19.90
C ASP A 20 -7.75 6.66 -20.96
N GLU A 21 -8.19 6.40 -22.19
CA GLU A 21 -7.33 6.02 -23.31
C GLU A 21 -6.34 7.12 -23.70
N ARG A 22 -6.61 8.37 -23.30
CA ARG A 22 -5.78 9.54 -23.59
C ARG A 22 -4.61 9.69 -22.62
N THR A 23 -4.56 8.89 -21.55
CA THR A 23 -3.48 8.95 -20.56
C THR A 23 -2.17 8.41 -21.15
N ASP A 24 -1.14 9.26 -21.16
CA ASP A 24 0.17 8.88 -21.68
C ASP A 24 0.89 7.86 -20.78
N SER A 25 1.85 7.12 -21.35
CA SER A 25 2.52 6.03 -20.64
C SER A 25 3.30 6.46 -19.39
N PRO A 26 4.05 7.58 -19.38
CA PRO A 26 4.63 8.13 -18.15
C PRO A 26 3.60 8.38 -17.04
N THR A 27 2.51 9.09 -17.35
CA THR A 27 1.45 9.40 -16.38
C THR A 27 0.77 8.13 -15.87
N PHE A 28 0.52 7.16 -16.74
CA PHE A 28 -0.05 5.87 -16.34
C PHE A 28 0.82 5.17 -15.29
N ARG A 29 2.14 5.12 -15.49
CA ARG A 29 3.07 4.48 -14.54
C ARG A 29 3.04 5.17 -13.18
N LEU A 30 3.06 6.50 -13.15
CA LEU A 30 2.96 7.27 -11.91
C LEU A 30 1.65 6.98 -11.18
N LEU A 31 0.52 6.99 -11.89
CA LEU A 31 -0.79 6.73 -11.30
C LEU A 31 -0.92 5.31 -10.76
N VAL A 32 -0.31 4.31 -11.41
CA VAL A 32 -0.26 2.93 -10.91
C VAL A 32 0.51 2.88 -9.60
N GLU A 33 1.68 3.51 -9.53
CA GLU A 33 2.50 3.56 -8.33
C GLU A 33 1.71 4.15 -7.14
N GLU A 34 1.12 5.33 -7.34
CA GLU A 34 0.33 6.01 -6.31
C GLU A 34 -0.91 5.22 -5.89
N LEU A 35 -1.61 4.59 -6.85
CA LEU A 35 -2.76 3.75 -6.57
C LEU A 35 -2.37 2.55 -5.71
N VAL A 36 -1.23 1.92 -6.02
CA VAL A 36 -0.75 0.75 -5.30
C VAL A 36 -0.35 1.10 -3.87
N THR A 37 0.25 2.28 -3.63
CA THR A 37 0.51 2.75 -2.25
C THR A 37 -0.79 2.90 -1.45
N LEU A 38 -1.86 3.43 -2.04
CA LEU A 38 -3.17 3.53 -1.37
C LEU A 38 -3.76 2.15 -1.08
N LEU A 39 -3.64 1.21 -2.01
CA LEU A 39 -4.08 -0.17 -1.81
C LEU A 39 -3.23 -0.89 -0.76
N ALA A 40 -1.93 -0.58 -0.65
CA ALA A 40 -1.04 -1.09 0.40
C ALA A 40 -1.59 -0.79 1.79
N TYR A 41 -1.95 0.47 1.98
CA TYR A 41 -2.40 1.00 3.24
C TYR A 41 -3.69 0.31 3.67
N GLU A 42 -4.65 0.17 2.76
CA GLU A 42 -5.89 -0.57 3.02
C GLU A 42 -5.64 -2.07 3.25
N ALA A 43 -4.78 -2.69 2.46
CA ALA A 43 -4.46 -4.13 2.58
C ALA A 43 -3.72 -4.47 3.88
N THR A 44 -2.97 -3.52 4.45
CA THR A 44 -2.20 -3.71 5.69
C THR A 44 -2.96 -3.24 6.94
N ARG A 45 -4.24 -2.85 6.82
CA ARG A 45 -5.06 -2.36 7.93
C ARG A 45 -5.15 -3.32 9.13
N GLU A 46 -5.06 -4.61 8.88
CA GLU A 46 -5.13 -5.68 9.89
C GLU A 46 -3.80 -6.46 10.00
N VAL A 47 -2.68 -5.84 9.61
CA VAL A 47 -1.36 -6.48 9.69
C VAL A 47 -1.03 -6.83 11.15
N ARG A 48 -0.43 -8.01 11.35
CA ARG A 48 -0.08 -8.50 12.69
C ARG A 48 0.96 -7.58 13.34
N THR A 49 0.73 -7.22 14.59
CA THR A 49 1.62 -6.39 15.40
C THR A 49 1.91 -7.04 16.75
N THR A 50 3.00 -6.62 17.41
CA THR A 50 3.34 -6.99 18.78
C THR A 50 3.65 -5.75 19.61
N THR A 51 3.36 -5.82 20.91
CA THR A 51 3.60 -4.73 21.85
C THR A 51 5.03 -4.77 22.36
N ILE A 52 5.72 -3.63 22.33
CA ILE A 52 7.06 -3.47 22.90
C ILE A 52 7.11 -2.31 23.89
N LYS A 53 8.00 -2.39 24.87
CA LYS A 53 8.32 -1.26 25.76
C LYS A 53 9.37 -0.38 25.11
N ILE A 54 9.14 0.93 25.10
CA ILE A 54 10.07 1.93 24.58
C ILE A 54 10.25 3.06 25.59
N LYS A 55 11.42 3.71 25.55
CA LYS A 55 11.70 4.94 26.30
C LYS A 55 11.67 6.12 25.35
N THR A 56 10.73 7.04 25.57
CA THR A 56 10.70 8.33 24.86
C THR A 56 11.59 9.34 25.60
N PRO A 57 11.91 10.51 25.02
CA PRO A 57 12.64 11.57 25.73
C PRO A 57 11.98 12.04 27.03
N VAL A 58 10.67 11.78 27.21
CA VAL A 58 9.89 12.20 28.38
C VAL A 58 9.66 11.05 29.37
N THR A 59 9.23 9.88 28.90
CA THR A 59 8.88 8.73 29.77
C THR A 59 8.88 7.38 29.04
N GLU A 60 8.79 6.29 29.80
CA GLU A 60 8.57 4.94 29.27
C GLU A 60 7.11 4.71 28.88
N THR A 61 6.89 4.02 27.75
CA THR A 61 5.54 3.68 27.26
C THR A 61 5.55 2.37 26.47
N SER A 62 4.36 1.92 26.06
CA SER A 62 4.19 0.74 25.20
C SER A 62 3.86 1.19 23.78
N GLY A 63 4.61 0.70 22.80
CA GLY A 63 4.37 0.93 21.38
C GLY A 63 4.04 -0.36 20.63
N LEU A 64 3.68 -0.25 19.36
CA LEU A 64 3.43 -1.38 18.46
C LEU A 64 4.52 -1.45 17.40
N VAL A 65 4.93 -2.68 17.07
CA VAL A 65 5.78 -2.98 15.91
C VAL A 65 5.16 -4.11 15.11
N LEU A 66 5.51 -4.21 13.82
CA LEU A 66 5.09 -5.33 12.98
C LEU A 66 5.58 -6.66 13.59
N ALA A 67 4.69 -7.65 13.62
CA ALA A 67 5.01 -8.98 14.09
C ALA A 67 5.81 -9.74 13.01
N GLU A 68 6.71 -10.62 13.46
CA GLU A 68 7.39 -11.57 12.59
C GLU A 68 6.51 -12.83 12.34
N PRO A 69 6.62 -13.50 11.18
CA PRO A 69 7.35 -13.05 9.99
C PRO A 69 6.64 -11.89 9.29
N ARG A 70 7.43 -10.97 8.73
CA ARG A 70 6.93 -9.84 7.95
C ARG A 70 6.17 -10.30 6.69
N PRO A 71 5.19 -9.51 6.22
CA PRO A 71 4.54 -9.76 4.93
C PRO A 71 5.54 -9.82 3.77
N VAL A 72 5.28 -10.70 2.82
CA VAL A 72 6.07 -10.84 1.58
C VAL A 72 5.22 -10.36 0.41
N VAL A 73 5.79 -9.50 -0.43
CA VAL A 73 5.16 -9.00 -1.66
C VAL A 73 5.67 -9.81 -2.84
N VAL A 74 4.77 -10.39 -3.63
CA VAL A 74 5.12 -11.22 -4.79
C VAL A 74 4.44 -10.65 -6.05
N PRO A 75 5.17 -9.95 -6.92
CA PRO A 75 4.60 -9.41 -8.15
C PRO A 75 4.44 -10.51 -9.21
N ILE A 76 3.31 -10.50 -9.93
CA ILE A 76 3.13 -11.34 -11.13
C ILE A 76 3.62 -10.57 -12.35
N LEU A 77 4.61 -11.14 -13.04
CA LEU A 77 5.27 -10.48 -14.16
C LEU A 77 4.44 -10.49 -15.45
N ARG A 78 4.56 -9.47 -16.32
CA ARG A 78 5.46 -8.30 -16.22
C ARG A 78 4.82 -7.08 -15.55
N ALA A 79 3.49 -6.94 -15.64
CA ALA A 79 2.79 -5.75 -15.17
C ALA A 79 2.93 -5.49 -13.67
N GLY A 80 3.08 -6.55 -12.86
CA GLY A 80 3.29 -6.43 -11.42
C GLY A 80 4.60 -5.75 -11.02
N LEU A 81 5.58 -5.63 -11.92
CA LEU A 81 6.85 -4.95 -11.62
C LEU A 81 6.65 -3.45 -11.36
N GLY A 82 5.79 -2.79 -12.14
CA GLY A 82 5.47 -1.38 -11.95
C GLY A 82 4.66 -1.10 -10.68
N MET A 83 4.05 -2.13 -10.09
CA MET A 83 3.32 -2.02 -8.81
C MET A 83 4.26 -2.15 -7.61
N LEU A 84 5.39 -2.86 -7.77
CA LEU A 84 6.31 -3.13 -6.67
C LEU A 84 6.86 -1.83 -6.06
N GLU A 85 7.16 -0.84 -6.90
CA GLU A 85 7.69 0.45 -6.47
C GLU A 85 6.74 1.17 -5.49
N GLY A 86 5.43 1.11 -5.74
CA GLY A 86 4.40 1.68 -4.86
C GLY A 86 4.18 0.90 -3.56
N MET A 87 4.68 -0.34 -3.46
CA MET A 87 4.62 -1.17 -2.23
C MET A 87 5.84 -0.99 -1.32
N THR A 88 6.99 -0.62 -1.90
CA THR A 88 8.29 -0.59 -1.20
C THR A 88 8.74 0.81 -0.79
N LYS A 89 8.10 1.86 -1.30
CA LYS A 89 8.27 3.24 -0.82
C LYS A 89 7.45 3.46 0.44
#